data_AF-A0A821R356-F1
#
_entry.id   AF-A0A821R356-F1
#
_cell.length_a   1.000
_cell.length_b   1.000
_cell.length_c   1.000
_cell.angle_alpha   90.00
_cell.angle_beta   90.00
_cell.angle_gamma   90.00
#
_symmetry.space_group_name_H-M   'P 1'
#
loop_
_entity.id
_entity.type
_entity.pdbx_description
1 polymer ?
#
loop_
_entity_poly.entity_id
_entity_poly.type
_entity_poly.pdbx_seq_one_letter_code
_entity_poly.pdbx_strand_id
1 'polypeptide(L)'
;MPERLIDERISDMFVTTPSHFSVELNTHSLLGICLLVAQKQLPEFALSISNYYSQSCESTFRLTRSMSGAFSSIVNFTIEQFLKRAGKLSVLTEIENQSESGPLKCPLKFPKHHKRQRKRAILKNTNCWFIYKSSCD
;
A
#
# COMPACT_ATOMS: atom_id res chain seq x y z
N MET A 1 -44.44 8.92 21.28
CA MET A 1 -43.22 9.06 22.10
C MET A 1 -41.98 8.75 21.27
N PRO A 2 -41.40 9.75 20.56
CA PRO A 2 -40.15 9.58 19.81
C PRO A 2 -38.91 10.20 20.50
N GLU A 3 -39.07 10.98 21.57
CA GLU A 3 -37.97 11.77 22.16
C GLU A 3 -36.86 10.94 22.83
N ARG A 4 -37.17 9.76 23.37
CA ARG A 4 -36.15 8.94 24.08
C ARG A 4 -35.12 8.26 23.17
N LEU A 5 -35.42 8.09 21.88
CA LEU A 5 -34.50 7.44 20.94
C LEU A 5 -33.44 8.39 20.36
N ILE A 6 -33.62 9.70 20.51
CA ILE A 6 -32.67 10.70 20.03
C ILE A 6 -31.53 10.88 21.03
N ASP A 7 -31.85 10.84 22.33
CA ASP A 7 -30.89 11.05 23.42
C ASP A 7 -29.79 9.96 23.47
N GLU A 8 -30.17 8.69 23.28
CA GLU A 8 -29.21 7.56 23.18
C GLU A 8 -28.30 7.63 21.94
N ARG A 9 -28.75 8.26 20.84
CA ARG A 9 -27.90 8.42 19.63
C ARG A 9 -26.94 9.59 19.75
N ILE A 10 -27.27 10.60 20.52
CA ILE A 10 -26.40 11.76 20.76
C ILE A 10 -25.24 11.35 21.68
N SER A 11 -25.46 10.44 22.63
CA SER A 11 -24.39 9.96 23.51
C SER A 11 -23.30 9.14 22.81
N ASP A 12 -23.53 8.69 21.58
CA ASP A 12 -22.55 7.91 20.81
C ASP A 12 -21.65 8.78 19.90
N MET A 13 -21.88 10.10 19.85
CA MET A 13 -21.13 11.04 18.99
C MET A 13 -20.24 12.00 19.78
N PHE A 14 -19.58 11.52 20.84
CA PHE A 14 -18.62 12.36 21.56
C PHE A 14 -17.29 12.48 20.82
N VAL A 15 -17.12 13.60 20.12
CA VAL A 15 -15.78 14.06 19.70
C VAL A 15 -15.06 14.57 20.94
N THR A 16 -13.95 13.92 21.30
CA THR A 16 -13.14 14.37 22.44
C THR A 16 -12.55 15.74 22.14
N THR A 17 -12.36 16.58 23.16
CA THR A 17 -11.74 17.91 23.02
C THR A 17 -10.42 17.88 22.23
N PRO A 18 -9.49 16.91 22.45
CA PRO A 18 -8.29 16.80 21.61
C PRO A 18 -8.58 16.52 20.13
N SER A 19 -9.62 15.74 19.84
CA SER A 19 -10.04 15.46 18.46
C SER A 19 -10.65 16.69 17.79
N HIS A 20 -11.37 17.51 18.55
CA HIS A 20 -11.86 18.81 18.05
C HIS A 20 -10.69 19.72 17.67
N PHE A 21 -9.72 19.89 18.57
CA PHE A 21 -8.54 20.73 18.29
C PHE A 21 -7.69 20.20 17.14
N SER A 22 -7.59 18.88 16.96
CA SER A 22 -6.83 18.32 15.83
C SER A 22 -7.50 18.63 14.49
N VAL A 23 -8.83 18.60 14.41
CA VAL A 23 -9.60 19.01 13.22
C VAL A 23 -9.37 20.49 12.92
N GLU A 24 -9.43 21.34 13.95
CA GLU A 24 -9.19 22.77 13.82
C GLU A 24 -7.77 23.07 13.29
N LEU A 25 -6.75 22.46 13.91
CA LEU A 25 -5.35 22.63 13.51
C LEU A 25 -5.11 22.15 12.07
N ASN A 26 -5.67 20.99 11.70
CA ASN A 26 -5.56 20.46 10.34
C ASN A 26 -6.23 21.40 9.32
N THR A 27 -7.39 21.96 9.65
CA THR A 27 -8.12 22.89 8.78
C THR A 27 -7.32 24.18 8.57
N HIS A 28 -6.78 24.77 9.63
CA HIS A 28 -5.93 25.97 9.53
C HIS A 28 -4.63 25.71 8.76
N SER A 29 -4.01 24.55 8.95
CA SER A 29 -2.81 24.17 8.22
C SER A 29 -3.09 24.03 6.71
N LEU A 30 -4.19 23.37 6.35
CA LEU A 30 -4.61 23.23 4.96
C LEU A 30 -4.96 24.57 4.32
N LEU A 31 -5.66 25.44 5.05
CA LEU A 31 -5.95 26.81 4.59
C LEU A 31 -4.64 27.59 4.33
N GLY A 32 -3.66 27.47 5.22
CA GLY A 32 -2.33 28.06 5.04
C GLY A 32 -1.66 27.60 3.75
N ILE A 33 -1.70 26.29 3.47
CA ILE A 33 -1.17 25.73 2.21
C ILE A 33 -1.92 26.31 1.00
N CYS A 34 -3.25 26.37 1.04
CA CYS A 34 -4.06 26.95 -0.04
C CYS A 34 -3.68 28.41 -0.32
N LEU A 35 -3.49 29.21 0.73
CA LEU A 35 -3.07 30.61 0.60
C LEU A 35 -1.67 30.73 0.00
N LEU A 36 -0.73 29.89 0.41
CA LEU A 36 0.64 29.88 -0.13
C LEU A 36 0.66 29.50 -1.62
N VAL A 37 -0.18 28.54 -2.03
CA VAL A 37 -0.34 28.18 -3.45
C VAL A 37 -0.98 29.33 -4.22
N ALA A 38 -2.04 29.96 -3.68
CA ALA A 38 -2.68 31.12 -4.31
C ALA A 38 -1.72 32.31 -4.48
N GLN A 39 -0.80 32.50 -3.53
CA GLN A 39 0.27 33.50 -3.58
C GLN A 39 1.47 33.08 -4.45
N LYS A 40 1.41 31.91 -5.11
CA LYS A 40 2.49 31.32 -5.93
C LYS A 40 3.80 31.10 -5.17
N GLN A 41 3.73 30.93 -3.84
CA GLN A 41 4.88 30.56 -3.01
C GLN A 41 5.05 29.03 -2.92
N LEU A 42 4.00 28.28 -3.23
CA LEU A 42 4.02 26.83 -3.36
C LEU A 42 3.47 26.40 -4.74
N PRO A 43 3.96 25.28 -5.29
CA PRO A 43 3.46 24.72 -6.53
C PRO A 43 2.07 24.10 -6.35
N GLU A 44 1.28 24.04 -7.43
CA GLU A 44 -0.10 23.52 -7.39
C GLU A 44 -0.19 22.07 -6.89
N PHE A 45 0.83 21.23 -7.12
CA PHE A 45 0.83 19.85 -6.63
C PHE A 45 0.81 19.76 -5.09
N ALA A 46 1.17 20.84 -4.38
CA ALA A 46 1.03 20.92 -2.93
C ALA A 46 -0.44 20.83 -2.48
N LEU A 47 -1.42 21.07 -3.36
CA LEU A 47 -2.84 20.87 -3.05
C LEU A 47 -3.28 19.39 -3.11
N SER A 48 -2.37 18.47 -3.44
CA SER A 48 -2.68 17.04 -3.45
C SER A 48 -2.91 16.54 -2.02
N ILE A 49 -4.18 16.45 -1.63
CA ILE A 49 -4.61 16.09 -0.26
C ILE A 49 -4.02 14.73 0.18
N SER A 50 -3.78 13.82 -0.78
CA SER A 50 -3.11 12.53 -0.56
C SER A 50 -1.78 12.62 0.20
N ASN A 51 -1.09 13.76 0.10
CA ASN A 51 0.21 13.98 0.72
C ASN A 51 0.13 14.29 2.22
N TYR A 52 -1.07 14.61 2.74
CA TYR A 52 -1.28 15.04 4.12
C TYR A 52 -1.91 13.96 5.01
N TYR A 53 -2.19 12.78 4.46
CA TYR A 53 -2.71 11.65 5.23
C TYR A 53 -1.59 10.86 5.90
N SER A 54 -1.82 10.47 7.16
CA SER A 54 -0.91 9.61 7.91
C SER A 54 -0.75 8.21 7.29
N GLN A 55 -1.72 7.75 6.50
CA GLN A 55 -1.69 6.45 5.84
C GLN A 55 -0.47 6.29 4.91
N SER A 56 -0.05 7.36 4.23
CA SER A 56 1.13 7.32 3.36
C SER A 56 2.40 7.06 4.16
N CYS A 57 2.55 7.74 5.31
CA CYS A 57 3.67 7.53 6.24
C CYS A 57 3.68 6.10 6.82
N GLU A 58 2.52 5.59 7.25
CA GLU A 58 2.39 4.23 7.76
C GLU A 58 2.73 3.19 6.69
N SER A 59 2.28 3.41 5.44
CA SER A 59 2.62 2.55 4.31
C SER A 59 4.15 2.48 4.11
N THR A 60 4.83 3.63 4.07
CA THR A 60 6.30 3.67 3.99
C THR A 60 6.97 2.96 5.17
N PHE A 61 6.47 3.14 6.39
CA PHE A 61 7.00 2.46 7.57
C PHE A 61 6.85 0.93 7.47
N ARG A 62 5.68 0.45 7.03
CA ARG A 62 5.43 -0.98 6.81
C ARG A 62 6.32 -1.56 5.72
N LEU A 63 6.50 -0.83 4.61
CA LEU A 63 7.37 -1.26 3.50
C LEU A 63 8.83 -1.34 3.95
N THR A 64 9.36 -0.32 4.61
CA THR A 64 10.74 -0.33 5.13
C THR A 64 10.97 -1.41 6.19
N ARG A 65 9.95 -1.75 7.00
CA ARG A 65 9.98 -2.91 7.90
C ARG A 65 10.03 -4.23 7.16
N SER A 66 9.29 -4.38 6.05
CA SER A 66 9.29 -5.58 5.21
C SER A 66 10.60 -5.82 4.46
N MET A 67 11.45 -4.79 4.32
CA MET A 67 12.80 -4.90 3.74
C MET A 67 13.83 -5.55 4.68
N SER A 68 13.47 -5.92 5.91
CA SER A 68 14.31 -6.75 6.77
C SER A 68 14.52 -8.14 6.14
N GLY A 69 15.74 -8.70 6.24
CA GLY A 69 16.08 -9.98 5.61
C GLY A 69 15.23 -11.15 6.13
N ALA A 70 15.06 -12.20 5.30
CA ALA A 70 14.18 -13.35 5.56
C ALA A 70 14.46 -14.11 6.88
N PHE A 71 15.65 -13.94 7.47
CA PHE A 71 16.04 -14.57 8.73
C PHE A 71 16.10 -13.60 9.92
N SER A 72 15.76 -12.32 9.71
CA SER A 72 15.75 -11.30 10.74
C SER A 72 14.31 -10.99 11.15
N SER A 73 13.93 -11.41 12.35
CA SER A 73 12.70 -10.98 13.02
C SER A 73 12.81 -9.56 13.60
N ILE A 74 13.95 -8.89 13.42
CA ILE A 74 14.20 -7.55 13.94
C ILE A 74 13.34 -6.56 13.16
N VAL A 75 12.27 -6.18 13.82
CA VAL A 75 11.29 -5.21 13.36
C VAL A 75 11.57 -3.79 13.83
N ASN A 76 12.54 -3.65 14.74
CA ASN A 76 12.99 -2.37 15.25
C ASN A 76 14.22 -1.93 14.47
N PHE A 77 14.17 -0.74 13.90
CA PHE A 77 15.31 -0.13 13.24
C PHE A 77 15.51 1.28 13.76
N THR A 78 16.77 1.72 13.85
CA THR A 78 17.09 3.11 14.21
C THR A 78 16.59 4.06 13.13
N ILE A 79 16.47 5.35 13.45
CA ILE A 79 16.09 6.37 12.45
C ILE A 79 17.05 6.36 11.26
N GLU A 80 18.35 6.17 11.51
CA GLU A 80 19.34 6.05 10.43
C GLU A 80 19.05 4.85 9.50
N GLN A 81 18.71 3.71 10.08
CA GLN A 81 18.34 2.51 9.33
C GLN A 81 17.02 2.70 8.57
N PHE A 82 16.05 3.40 9.15
CA PHE A 82 14.81 3.80 8.47
C PHE A 82 15.12 4.63 7.22
N LEU A 83 15.90 5.71 7.38
CA LEU A 83 16.24 6.62 6.28
C LEU A 83 16.99 5.91 5.15
N LYS A 84 17.94 5.04 5.50
CA LYS A 84 18.65 4.19 4.53
C LYS A 84 17.69 3.27 3.75
N ARG A 85 16.68 2.71 4.41
CA ARG A 85 15.70 1.82 3.76
C ARG A 85 14.68 2.61 2.94
N ALA A 86 14.23 3.76 3.44
CA ALA A 86 13.32 4.66 2.72
C ALA A 86 13.96 5.17 1.41
N GLY A 87 15.25 5.53 1.43
CA GLY A 87 15.98 5.89 0.22
C GLY A 87 16.12 4.73 -0.77
N LYS A 88 16.27 3.48 -0.29
CA LYS A 88 16.22 2.31 -1.19
C LYS A 88 14.83 2.11 -1.79
N LEU A 89 13.77 2.33 -0.99
CA LEU A 89 12.40 2.21 -1.44
C LEU A 89 12.05 3.25 -2.51
N SER A 90 12.53 4.49 -2.39
CA SER A 90 12.30 5.52 -3.41
C SER A 90 12.92 5.15 -4.75
N VAL A 91 14.15 4.61 -4.75
CA VAL A 91 14.81 4.14 -5.97
C VAL A 91 14.06 2.96 -6.59
N LEU A 92 13.58 2.00 -5.78
CA LEU A 92 12.78 0.88 -6.30
C LEU A 92 11.47 1.36 -6.94
N THR A 93 10.78 2.30 -6.29
CA THR A 93 9.53 2.89 -6.78
C THR A 93 9.75 3.64 -8.09
N GLU A 94 10.87 4.37 -8.20
CA GLU A 94 11.24 5.06 -9.43
C GLU A 94 11.48 4.08 -10.59
N ILE A 95 12.23 3.00 -10.35
CA ILE A 95 12.47 1.95 -11.35
C ILE A 95 11.15 1.29 -11.81
N GLU A 96 10.24 1.02 -10.86
CA GLU A 96 8.93 0.43 -11.15
C GLU A 96 8.09 1.37 -12.03
N ASN A 97 7.98 2.65 -11.65
CA ASN A 97 7.24 3.67 -12.42
C ASN A 97 7.80 3.85 -13.84
N GLN A 98 9.14 3.85 -14.00
CA GLN A 98 9.79 3.94 -15.31
C GLN A 98 9.52 2.71 -16.19
N SER A 99 9.30 1.54 -15.58
CA SER A 99 9.02 0.30 -16.31
C SER A 99 7.59 0.24 -16.89
N GLU A 100 6.64 0.99 -16.29
CA GLU A 100 5.24 1.04 -16.72
C GLU A 100 4.96 2.12 -17.77
N SER A 101 5.73 3.22 -17.79
CA SER A 101 5.43 4.43 -18.57
C SER A 101 5.81 4.43 -20.07
N GLY A 102 6.08 3.28 -20.69
CA GLY A 102 6.30 3.17 -22.14
C GLY A 102 7.43 2.23 -22.56
N PRO A 103 7.62 1.97 -23.88
CA PRO A 103 8.58 1.00 -24.36
C PRO A 103 10.00 1.54 -24.17
N LEU A 104 10.59 1.26 -23.01
CA LEU A 104 12.04 1.29 -22.85
C LEU A 104 12.67 0.45 -23.98
N LYS A 105 13.68 1.00 -24.66
CA LYS A 105 14.48 0.29 -25.68
C LYS A 105 14.98 -1.08 -25.20
N CYS A 106 15.14 -1.23 -23.88
CA CYS A 106 15.37 -2.50 -23.19
C CYS A 106 14.47 -2.59 -21.95
N PRO A 107 13.35 -3.35 -21.97
CA PRO A 107 12.53 -3.53 -20.78
C PRO A 107 13.34 -4.28 -19.70
N LEU A 108 13.38 -3.72 -18.49
CA LEU A 108 13.96 -4.36 -17.31
C LEU A 108 13.14 -5.63 -16.98
N LYS A 109 13.56 -6.78 -17.51
CA LYS A 109 12.99 -8.09 -17.17
C LYS A 109 13.73 -8.62 -15.96
N PHE A 110 13.15 -8.43 -14.78
CA PHE A 110 13.60 -9.17 -13.61
C PHE A 110 13.46 -10.68 -13.86
N PRO A 111 14.47 -11.49 -13.52
CA PRO A 111 14.35 -12.94 -13.58
C PRO A 111 13.14 -13.36 -12.77
N LYS A 112 12.05 -13.77 -13.44
CA LYS A 112 10.95 -14.46 -12.77
C LYS A 112 11.56 -15.73 -12.22
N HIS A 113 11.88 -15.75 -10.92
CA HIS A 113 12.27 -16.97 -10.25
C HIS A 113 11.20 -18.00 -10.59
N HIS A 114 11.57 -19.02 -11.37
CA HIS A 114 10.66 -20.07 -11.78
C HIS A 114 10.16 -20.78 -10.52
N LYS A 115 9.08 -20.25 -9.90
CA LYS A 115 8.24 -21.01 -8.99
C LYS A 115 7.55 -22.02 -9.89
N ARG A 116 8.26 -23.12 -10.12
CA ARG A 116 7.93 -24.29 -10.93
C ARG A 116 6.45 -24.56 -10.75
N GLN A 117 5.62 -24.20 -11.74
CA GLN A 117 4.20 -24.59 -11.79
C GLN A 117 4.13 -26.10 -12.08
N ARG A 118 4.53 -26.92 -11.11
CA ARG A 118 4.45 -28.38 -11.17
C ARG A 118 3.06 -28.84 -10.71
N LYS A 119 1.97 -28.21 -11.17
CA LYS A 119 0.58 -28.62 -10.85
C LYS A 119 -0.44 -28.28 -11.96
N ARG A 120 -0.09 -28.38 -13.25
CA ARG A 120 -1.08 -28.31 -14.35
C ARG A 120 -1.00 -29.42 -15.40
N ALA A 121 -0.23 -30.48 -15.14
CA ALA A 121 -0.17 -31.66 -16.01
C ALA A 121 -1.03 -32.86 -15.53
N ILE A 122 -1.66 -32.78 -14.36
CA ILE A 122 -2.41 -33.92 -13.78
C ILE A 122 -3.94 -33.83 -14.02
N LEU A 123 -4.45 -32.72 -14.57
CA LEU A 123 -5.90 -32.47 -14.70
C LEU A 123 -6.39 -32.31 -16.15
N LYS A 124 -5.71 -32.94 -17.11
CA LYS A 124 -6.20 -33.06 -18.50
C LYS A 124 -6.32 -34.50 -19.01
N ASN A 125 -6.24 -35.50 -18.13
CA ASN A 125 -6.32 -36.91 -18.55
C ASN A 125 -7.37 -37.73 -17.79
N THR A 126 -8.47 -37.11 -17.37
CA THR A 126 -9.61 -37.80 -16.73
C THR A 126 -10.87 -37.76 -17.61
N ASN A 127 -10.72 -37.97 -18.92
CA ASN A 127 -11.84 -38.24 -19.83
C ASN A 127 -11.58 -39.50 -20.68
N CYS A 128 -11.08 -40.58 -20.07
CA CYS A 128 -11.09 -41.89 -20.71
C CYS A 128 -11.13 -43.00 -19.67
N TRP A 129 -12.22 -43.06 -18.90
CA TRP A 129 -12.68 -44.32 -18.34
C TRP A 129 -13.53 -44.97 -19.42
N PHE A 130 -13.09 -46.09 -20.00
CA PHE A 130 -13.83 -47.36 -20.08
C PHE A 130 -13.24 -48.31 -21.16
N ILE A 131 -13.04 -49.59 -20.74
CA ILE A 131 -12.87 -50.82 -21.54
C ILE A 131 -11.42 -51.04 -22.08
N TYR A 132 -10.66 -52.15 -21.89
CA TYR A 132 -10.93 -53.59 -21.72
C TYR A 132 -9.98 -54.24 -20.68
N LYS A 133 -10.49 -55.33 -20.10
CA LYS A 133 -9.89 -56.28 -19.16
C LYS A 133 -9.06 -57.35 -19.92
N SER A 134 -8.06 -57.92 -19.24
CA SER A 134 -7.29 -59.17 -19.48
C SER A 134 -7.53 -60.00 -20.76
N SER A 135 -6.44 -60.39 -21.45
CA SER A 135 -5.85 -61.75 -21.33
C SER A 135 -4.62 -61.89 -22.24
N CYS A 136 -3.49 -62.31 -21.68
CA CYS A 136 -2.48 -63.06 -22.41
C CYS A 136 -2.84 -64.54 -22.22
N ASP A 137 -3.21 -65.19 -23.31
CA ASP A 137 -2.73 -66.50 -23.77
C ASP A 137 -3.09 -66.61 -25.26
#